data_AF-A0A7V9VUR2-F1
#
_entry.id   AF-A0A7V9VUR2-F1
#
_cell.length_a   1.000
_cell.length_b   1.000
_cell.length_c   1.000
_cell.angle_alpha   90.00
_cell.angle_beta   90.00
_cell.angle_gamma   90.00
#
_symmetry.space_group_name_H-M   'P 1'
#
loop_
_entity.id
_entity.type
_entity.pdbx_description
1 polymer ?
#
loop_
_entity_poly.entity_id
_entity_poly.type
_entity_poly.pdbx_seq_one_letter_code
_entity_poly.pdbx_strand_id
1 'polypeptide(L)'
;MTQQPVLARAATMEKIVALAKRRGFVYPGSDIYGGLANTWDFGPLGVELKSNIKQLWWRTFVHRRADMIGLDAGILMNSRVWEASGHVVNFNDPLVDCKTCKSRFRADHLLEEKLGIVDAATKSPEEMSVILKEANLACPHCGNRTLTDARQFNMMFGTTIGPVAETGTPVYLRPETAQGIFVQYKNIMASSRVKLPFGVGQIGKAFRNEITPGNFV
;
A
#
# COMPACT_ATOMS: atom_id res chain seq x y z
N MET A 1 40.87 -21.08 27.82
CA MET A 1 40.36 -20.79 26.47
C MET A 1 38.90 -20.41 26.58
N THR A 2 38.62 -19.15 26.91
CA THR A 2 37.26 -18.61 27.00
C THR A 2 36.83 -18.16 25.60
N GLN A 3 35.90 -18.90 25.00
CA GLN A 3 35.25 -18.47 23.75
C GLN A 3 34.45 -17.19 24.05
N GLN A 4 34.85 -16.08 23.45
CA GLN A 4 34.03 -14.87 23.42
C GLN A 4 32.74 -15.19 22.66
N PRO A 5 31.57 -14.76 23.16
CA PRO A 5 30.32 -14.90 22.43
C PRO A 5 30.43 -14.02 21.17
N VAL A 6 30.28 -14.65 20.01
CA VAL A 6 30.12 -13.92 18.74
C VAL A 6 28.82 -13.14 18.84
N LEU A 7 28.90 -11.88 19.23
CA LEU A 7 27.79 -10.93 19.12
C LEU A 7 27.36 -10.93 17.66
N ALA A 8 26.19 -11.51 17.37
CA ALA A 8 25.59 -11.46 16.05
C ALA A 8 25.47 -9.99 15.67
N ARG A 9 26.29 -9.53 14.72
CA ARG A 9 26.19 -8.18 14.17
C ARG A 9 24.76 -7.99 13.68
N ALA A 10 24.03 -7.02 14.25
CA ALA A 10 22.70 -6.66 13.80
C ALA A 10 22.72 -6.41 12.28
N ALA A 11 21.86 -7.12 11.56
CA ALA A 11 21.72 -6.95 10.13
C ALA A 11 21.06 -5.59 9.88
N THR A 12 21.75 -4.68 9.19
CA THR A 12 21.17 -3.41 8.76
C THR A 12 20.28 -3.64 7.54
N MET A 13 19.31 -2.75 7.31
CA MET A 13 18.40 -2.89 6.18
C MET A 13 19.17 -2.90 4.85
N GLU A 14 20.20 -2.07 4.68
CA GLU A 14 21.01 -2.04 3.46
C GLU A 14 21.68 -3.39 3.18
N LYS A 15 22.16 -4.08 4.22
CA LYS A 15 22.77 -5.40 4.09
C LYS A 15 21.76 -6.46 3.65
N ILE A 16 20.52 -6.37 4.17
CA ILE A 16 19.43 -7.28 3.79
C ILE A 16 19.05 -7.05 2.32
N VAL A 17 18.82 -5.80 1.92
CA VAL A 17 18.51 -5.43 0.53
C VAL A 17 19.60 -5.91 -0.42
N ALA A 18 20.87 -5.65 -0.09
CA ALA A 18 22.01 -6.05 -0.93
C ALA A 18 22.12 -7.58 -1.07
N LEU A 19 21.87 -8.33 0.01
CA LEU A 19 21.84 -9.79 -0.03
C LEU A 19 20.66 -10.32 -0.86
N ALA A 20 19.47 -9.75 -0.65
CA ALA A 20 18.25 -10.15 -1.37
C ALA A 20 18.42 -9.95 -2.89
N LYS A 21 18.98 -8.82 -3.32
CA LYS A 21 19.32 -8.58 -4.73
C LYS A 21 20.37 -9.57 -5.23
N ARG A 22 21.51 -9.69 -4.54
CA ARG A 22 22.64 -10.56 -4.98
C ARG A 22 22.27 -12.04 -5.05
N ARG A 23 21.33 -12.51 -4.22
CA ARG A 23 20.91 -13.91 -4.16
C ARG A 23 19.64 -14.21 -4.96
N GLY A 24 19.07 -13.23 -5.65
CA GLY A 24 17.89 -13.45 -6.50
C GLY A 24 16.58 -13.65 -5.72
N PHE A 25 16.43 -12.95 -4.58
CA PHE A 25 15.16 -12.87 -3.87
C PHE A 25 14.30 -11.71 -4.39
N VAL A 26 14.83 -10.49 -4.40
CA VAL A 26 14.06 -9.29 -4.79
C VAL A 26 14.95 -8.36 -5.60
N TYR A 27 14.39 -7.83 -6.69
CA TYR A 27 14.99 -6.81 -7.53
C TYR A 27 14.17 -5.51 -7.48
N PRO A 28 14.80 -4.33 -7.61
CA PRO A 28 14.07 -3.09 -7.91
C PRO A 28 13.27 -3.25 -9.21
N GLY A 29 12.02 -2.83 -9.22
CA GLY A 29 11.20 -2.86 -10.44
C GLY A 29 11.78 -1.96 -11.52
N SER A 30 11.81 -2.43 -12.76
CA SER A 30 12.34 -1.67 -13.91
C SER A 30 13.79 -1.17 -13.75
N ASP A 31 14.65 -1.92 -13.07
CA ASP A 31 16.03 -1.52 -12.68
C ASP A 31 16.85 -0.95 -13.86
N ILE A 32 16.82 -1.62 -15.03
CA ILE A 32 17.58 -1.20 -16.22
C ILE A 32 17.09 0.10 -16.86
N TYR A 33 15.89 0.57 -16.49
CA TYR A 33 15.27 1.81 -16.98
C TYR A 33 15.31 2.92 -15.92
N GLY A 34 16.17 2.80 -14.90
CA GLY A 34 16.29 3.79 -13.82
C GLY A 34 15.39 3.51 -12.61
N GLY A 35 14.70 2.37 -12.61
CA GLY A 35 13.82 1.95 -11.53
C GLY A 35 12.43 2.58 -11.58
N LEU A 36 11.49 1.97 -10.87
CA LEU A 36 10.18 2.54 -10.60
C LEU A 36 9.90 2.48 -9.10
N ALA A 37 9.70 3.64 -8.49
CA ALA A 37 9.49 3.77 -7.05
C ALA A 37 8.33 2.87 -6.58
N ASN A 38 8.49 2.27 -5.39
CA ASN A 38 7.51 1.37 -4.77
C ASN A 38 7.12 0.14 -5.60
N THR A 39 7.99 -0.29 -6.52
CA THR A 39 7.79 -1.54 -7.27
C THR A 39 9.01 -2.45 -7.18
N TRP A 40 8.75 -3.74 -7.09
CA TRP A 40 9.77 -4.77 -6.92
C TRP A 40 9.38 -6.06 -7.62
N ASP A 41 10.39 -6.75 -8.16
CA ASP A 41 10.26 -8.04 -8.81
C ASP A 41 10.84 -9.14 -7.92
N PHE A 42 10.14 -10.27 -7.80
CA PHE A 42 10.65 -11.43 -7.07
C PHE A 42 11.50 -12.29 -8.01
N GLY A 43 12.79 -12.45 -7.68
CA GLY A 43 13.72 -13.28 -8.44
C GLY A 43 13.51 -14.79 -8.22
N PRO A 44 14.39 -15.65 -8.77
CA PRO A 44 14.23 -17.11 -8.73
C PRO A 44 14.04 -17.71 -7.32
N LEU A 45 14.81 -17.26 -6.32
CA LEU A 45 14.63 -17.74 -4.94
C LEU A 45 13.45 -17.04 -4.25
N GLY A 46 13.17 -15.79 -4.62
CA GLY A 46 12.09 -15.00 -4.06
C GLY A 46 10.72 -15.53 -4.42
N VAL A 47 10.53 -15.97 -5.67
CA VAL A 47 9.26 -16.54 -6.12
C VAL A 47 8.95 -17.86 -5.40
N GLU A 48 9.95 -18.70 -5.19
CA GLU A 48 9.81 -19.95 -4.42
C GLU A 48 9.48 -19.67 -2.95
N LEU A 49 10.25 -18.78 -2.30
CA LEU A 49 9.98 -18.40 -0.91
C LEU A 49 8.56 -17.84 -0.75
N LYS A 50 8.16 -16.92 -1.63
CA LYS A 50 6.83 -16.32 -1.62
C LYS A 50 5.73 -17.34 -1.88
N SER A 51 5.95 -18.28 -2.80
CA SER A 51 5.00 -19.37 -3.09
C SER A 51 4.82 -20.26 -1.86
N ASN A 52 5.93 -20.68 -1.24
CA ASN A 52 5.92 -21.51 -0.05
C ASN A 52 5.19 -20.83 1.13
N ILE A 53 5.40 -19.53 1.34
CA ILE A 53 4.70 -18.75 2.36
C ILE A 53 3.19 -18.70 2.07
N LYS A 54 2.80 -18.41 0.83
CA LYS A 54 1.38 -18.39 0.43
C LYS A 54 0.69 -19.73 0.63
N GLN A 55 1.34 -20.83 0.23
CA GLN A 55 0.83 -22.18 0.39
C GLN A 55 0.72 -22.56 1.87
N LEU A 56 1.72 -22.21 2.68
CA LEU A 56 1.68 -22.43 4.13
C LEU A 56 0.50 -21.67 4.76
N TRP A 57 0.32 -20.40 4.42
CA TRP A 57 -0.78 -19.58 4.89
C TRP A 57 -2.13 -20.19 4.49
N TRP A 58 -2.29 -20.52 3.20
CA TRP A 58 -3.55 -21.07 2.68
C TRP A 58 -3.89 -22.42 3.31
N ARG A 59 -2.89 -23.31 3.45
CA ARG A 59 -3.07 -24.58 4.14
C ARG A 59 -3.48 -24.39 5.60
N THR A 60 -2.88 -23.42 6.29
CA THR A 60 -3.07 -23.21 7.72
C THR A 60 -4.42 -22.55 8.02
N PHE A 61 -4.75 -21.49 7.30
CA PHE A 61 -5.93 -20.67 7.59
C PHE A 61 -7.16 -21.06 6.78
N VAL A 62 -7.01 -21.73 5.63
CA VAL A 62 -8.14 -22.17 4.80
C VAL A 62 -8.30 -23.68 4.88
N HIS A 63 -7.35 -24.48 4.39
CA HIS A 63 -7.56 -25.94 4.28
C HIS A 63 -7.71 -26.67 5.62
N ARG A 64 -7.00 -26.25 6.66
CA ARG A 64 -7.05 -26.90 7.99
C ARG A 64 -8.26 -26.49 8.82
N ARG A 65 -9.11 -25.61 8.30
CA ARG A 65 -10.27 -25.05 9.01
C ARG A 65 -11.55 -25.43 8.27
N ALA A 66 -12.43 -26.16 8.96
CA ALA A 66 -13.71 -26.57 8.39
C ALA A 66 -14.69 -25.39 8.17
N ASP A 67 -14.46 -24.27 8.84
CA ASP A 67 -15.26 -23.06 8.78
C ASP A 67 -14.71 -22.01 7.80
N MET A 68 -13.82 -22.39 6.89
CA MET A 68 -13.17 -21.47 5.94
C MET A 68 -13.36 -21.90 4.49
N ILE A 69 -13.73 -20.94 3.63
CA ILE A 69 -13.87 -21.15 2.18
C ILE A 69 -12.87 -20.25 1.43
N GLY A 70 -12.36 -20.75 0.31
CA GLY A 70 -11.52 -19.96 -0.59
C GLY A 70 -12.32 -19.12 -1.59
N LEU A 71 -11.84 -17.91 -1.88
CA LEU A 71 -12.30 -17.07 -2.99
C LEU A 71 -11.10 -16.46 -3.72
N ASP A 72 -11.24 -16.24 -5.02
CA ASP A 72 -10.37 -15.36 -5.81
C ASP A 72 -11.23 -14.40 -6.63
N ALA A 73 -11.40 -13.18 -6.12
CA ALA A 73 -12.15 -12.13 -6.78
C ALA A 73 -11.28 -11.36 -7.80
N GLY A 74 -11.94 -10.74 -8.78
CA GLY A 74 -11.28 -9.85 -9.74
C GLY A 74 -10.57 -8.66 -9.09
N ILE A 75 -9.55 -8.13 -9.77
CA ILE A 75 -8.84 -6.91 -9.36
C ILE A 75 -9.67 -5.66 -9.68
N LEU A 76 -10.27 -5.64 -10.88
CA LEU A 76 -11.17 -4.58 -11.32
C LEU A 76 -12.59 -4.92 -10.87
N MET A 77 -13.24 -3.96 -10.23
CA MET A 77 -14.61 -4.05 -9.77
C MET A 77 -15.38 -2.82 -10.27
N ASN A 78 -16.71 -2.91 -10.30
CA ASN A 78 -17.55 -1.75 -10.59
C ASN A 78 -17.28 -0.64 -9.56
N SER A 79 -17.08 0.60 -10.02
CA SER A 79 -16.73 1.75 -9.16
C SER A 79 -17.70 2.01 -8.01
N ARG A 80 -18.97 1.65 -8.19
CA ARG A 80 -19.98 1.75 -7.13
C ARG A 80 -19.63 0.94 -5.88
N VAL A 81 -18.84 -0.12 -6.00
CA VAL A 81 -18.34 -0.88 -4.84
C VAL A 81 -17.43 -0.02 -3.96
N TRP A 82 -16.57 0.78 -4.59
CA TRP A 82 -15.62 1.67 -3.90
C TRP A 82 -16.31 2.92 -3.35
N GLU A 83 -17.36 3.39 -4.02
CA GLU A 83 -18.24 4.46 -3.52
C GLU A 83 -19.01 3.97 -2.28
N ALA A 84 -19.69 2.82 -2.38
CA ALA A 84 -20.50 2.25 -1.30
C ALA A 84 -19.68 1.86 -0.06
N SER A 85 -18.43 1.43 -0.25
CA SER A 85 -17.50 1.17 0.85
C SER A 85 -16.82 2.42 1.41
N GLY A 86 -17.04 3.59 0.80
CA GLY A 86 -16.47 4.87 1.22
C GLY A 86 -15.01 5.10 0.80
N HIS A 87 -14.38 4.17 0.06
CA HIS A 87 -12.98 4.31 -0.36
C HIS A 87 -12.75 5.52 -1.28
N VAL A 88 -13.70 5.84 -2.16
CA VAL A 88 -13.56 7.02 -3.04
C VAL A 88 -13.43 8.32 -2.25
N VAL A 89 -14.09 8.42 -1.09
CA VAL A 89 -14.14 9.65 -0.27
C VAL A 89 -13.10 9.63 0.85
N ASN A 90 -12.84 8.47 1.46
CA ASN A 90 -12.07 8.38 2.70
C ASN A 90 -10.68 7.74 2.52
N PHE A 91 -10.39 7.11 1.39
CA PHE A 91 -9.09 6.46 1.16
C PHE A 91 -8.07 7.46 0.61
N ASN A 92 -7.84 8.52 1.38
CA ASN A 92 -7.03 9.66 0.99
C ASN A 92 -5.94 9.95 2.03
N ASP A 93 -4.78 10.37 1.55
CA ASP A 93 -3.72 10.94 2.39
C ASP A 93 -3.66 12.46 2.24
N PRO A 94 -3.32 13.22 3.30
CA PRO A 94 -3.14 14.66 3.23
C PRO A 94 -1.80 14.98 2.55
N LEU A 95 -1.85 15.71 1.44
CA LEU A 95 -0.71 15.99 0.57
C LEU A 95 -0.41 17.50 0.48
N VAL A 96 0.88 17.85 0.54
CA VAL A 96 1.41 19.18 0.19
C VAL A 96 2.51 19.08 -0.87
N ASP A 97 2.63 20.10 -1.71
CA ASP A 97 3.68 20.21 -2.73
C ASP A 97 4.57 21.41 -2.44
N CYS A 98 5.86 21.29 -2.73
CA CYS A 98 6.73 22.47 -2.84
C CYS A 98 6.53 23.14 -4.20
N LYS A 99 6.11 24.41 -4.23
CA LYS A 99 5.91 25.14 -5.49
C LYS A 99 7.20 25.29 -6.30
N THR A 100 8.36 25.29 -5.64
CA THR A 100 9.68 25.45 -6.27
C THR A 100 10.23 24.16 -6.85
N CYS A 101 10.39 23.09 -6.06
CA CYS A 101 11.00 21.84 -6.52
C CYS A 101 9.99 20.77 -6.95
N LYS A 102 8.68 21.02 -6.80
CA LYS A 102 7.58 20.09 -7.12
C LYS A 102 7.61 18.76 -6.36
N SER A 103 8.46 18.65 -5.33
CA SER A 103 8.45 17.51 -4.42
C SER A 103 7.15 17.49 -3.62
N ARG A 104 6.66 16.27 -3.38
CA ARG A 104 5.39 15.95 -2.74
C ARG A 104 5.66 15.33 -1.39
N PHE A 105 4.90 15.74 -0.38
CA PHE A 105 5.07 15.28 0.98
C PHE A 105 3.71 15.03 1.62
N ARG A 106 3.66 14.01 2.46
CA ARG A 106 2.55 13.80 3.38
C ARG A 106 2.53 14.88 4.45
N ALA A 107 1.43 15.61 4.55
CA ALA A 107 1.33 16.77 5.42
C ALA A 107 1.38 16.38 6.90
N ASP A 108 0.72 15.28 7.27
CA ASP A 108 0.74 14.72 8.61
C ASP A 108 2.15 14.29 9.04
N HIS A 109 2.89 13.58 8.18
CA HIS A 109 4.27 13.20 8.46
C HIS A 109 5.18 14.43 8.63
N LEU A 110 4.97 15.50 7.84
CA LEU A 110 5.72 16.74 8.03
C LEU A 110 5.45 17.38 9.39
N LEU A 111 4.19 17.39 9.84
CA LEU A 111 3.81 17.92 11.14
C LEU A 111 4.40 17.08 12.28
N GLU A 112 4.37 15.75 12.16
CA GLU A 112 4.94 14.82 13.14
C GLU A 112 6.46 14.94 13.22
N GLU A 113 7.17 14.83 12.09
CA GLU A 113 8.63 14.78 12.06
C GLU A 113 9.30 16.14 12.29
N LYS A 114 8.70 17.24 11.80
CA LYS A 114 9.32 18.57 11.86
C LYS A 114 8.80 19.45 12.96
N LEU A 115 7.54 19.27 13.38
CA LEU A 115 6.92 20.08 14.42
C LEU A 115 6.62 19.29 15.69
N GLY A 116 6.80 17.96 15.70
CA GLY A 116 6.58 17.12 16.88
C GLY A 116 5.11 17.00 17.27
N ILE A 117 4.18 17.27 16.35
CA ILE A 117 2.74 17.18 16.61
C ILE A 117 2.36 15.70 16.58
N VAL A 118 1.91 15.17 17.72
CA VAL A 118 1.44 13.79 17.81
C VAL A 118 0.05 13.66 17.16
N ASP A 119 -0.20 12.52 16.50
CA ASP A 119 -1.47 12.18 15.84
C ASP A 119 -1.91 13.24 14.82
N ALA A 120 -0.97 13.76 14.01
CA ALA A 120 -1.30 14.79 13.03
C ALA A 120 -2.32 14.30 12.00
N ALA A 121 -2.36 12.99 11.72
CA ALA A 121 -3.31 12.35 10.81
C ALA A 121 -4.80 12.55 11.18
N THR A 122 -5.14 12.93 12.41
CA THR A 122 -6.55 13.21 12.79
C THR A 122 -7.02 14.61 12.41
N LYS A 123 -6.11 15.49 11.98
CA LYS A 123 -6.42 16.88 11.63
C LYS A 123 -7.00 16.98 10.22
N SER A 124 -7.82 18.00 9.98
CA SER A 124 -8.31 18.29 8.64
C SER A 124 -7.20 18.90 7.76
N PRO A 125 -7.27 18.75 6.42
CA PRO A 125 -6.32 19.41 5.52
C PRO A 125 -6.26 20.94 5.71
N GLU A 126 -7.37 21.57 6.06
CA GLU A 126 -7.45 23.01 6.33
C GLU A 126 -6.66 23.35 7.60
N GLU A 127 -6.84 22.59 8.68
CA GLU A 127 -6.09 22.77 9.93
C GLU A 127 -4.60 22.56 9.71
N MET A 128 -4.22 21.49 8.98
CA MET A 128 -2.82 21.23 8.63
C MET A 128 -2.21 22.39 7.82
N SER A 129 -2.98 22.97 6.89
CA SER A 129 -2.54 24.10 6.08
C SER A 129 -2.24 25.34 6.92
N VAL A 130 -3.07 25.62 7.93
CA VAL A 130 -2.85 26.72 8.87
C VAL A 130 -1.56 26.50 9.66
N ILE A 131 -1.40 25.31 10.26
CA ILE A 131 -0.23 24.97 11.07
C ILE A 131 1.07 25.07 10.25
N LEU A 132 1.08 24.54 9.02
CA LEU A 132 2.26 24.59 8.15
C LEU A 132 2.64 26.02 7.75
N LYS A 133 1.65 26.90 7.56
CA LYS A 133 1.87 28.32 7.24
C LYS A 133 2.37 29.10 8.45
N GLU A 134 1.77 28.90 9.62
CA GLU A 134 2.18 29.55 10.88
C GLU A 134 3.62 29.15 11.26
N ALA A 135 3.97 27.88 11.11
CA ALA A 135 5.33 27.39 11.32
C ALA A 135 6.32 27.85 10.23
N ASN A 136 5.84 28.40 9.11
CA ASN A 136 6.62 28.80 7.95
C ASN A 136 7.63 27.70 7.52
N LEU A 137 7.14 26.46 7.44
CA LEU A 137 7.97 25.27 7.32
C LEU A 137 8.75 25.26 5.99
N ALA A 138 10.06 25.05 6.07
CA ALA A 138 10.91 24.88 4.91
C ALA A 138 10.68 23.50 4.28
N CYS A 139 10.65 23.45 2.94
CA CYS A 139 10.63 22.19 2.20
C CYS A 139 11.84 21.32 2.60
N PRO A 140 11.64 20.06 3.03
CA PRO A 140 12.75 19.18 3.43
C PRO A 140 13.75 18.90 2.32
N HIS A 141 13.32 19.01 1.06
CA HIS A 141 14.16 18.69 -0.11
C HIS A 141 15.01 19.87 -0.59
N CYS A 142 14.46 21.08 -0.66
CA CYS A 142 15.16 22.25 -1.23
C CYS A 142 15.28 23.45 -0.30
N GLY A 143 14.76 23.39 0.92
CA GLY A 143 14.83 24.46 1.91
C GLY A 143 13.91 25.67 1.64
N ASN A 144 13.26 25.76 0.48
CA ASN A 144 12.32 26.84 0.17
C ASN A 144 11.03 26.74 0.98
N ARG A 145 10.48 27.87 1.40
CA ARG A 145 9.26 27.97 2.23
C ARG A 145 8.01 28.21 1.39
N THR A 146 7.90 27.47 0.29
CA THR A 146 6.85 27.65 -0.74
C THR A 146 5.94 26.43 -0.82
N LEU A 147 5.56 25.87 0.33
CA LEU A 147 4.62 24.75 0.39
C LEU A 147 3.21 25.22 -0.01
N THR A 148 2.46 24.36 -0.70
CA THR A 148 1.04 24.56 -0.98
C THR A 148 0.20 24.26 0.25
N ASP A 149 -1.08 24.61 0.16
CA ASP A 149 -2.09 24.16 1.11
C ASP A 149 -2.24 22.63 1.01
N ALA A 150 -2.51 22.00 2.14
CA ALA A 150 -2.75 20.58 2.22
C ALA A 150 -4.09 20.25 1.56
N ARG A 151 -4.10 19.16 0.77
CA ARG A 151 -5.30 18.65 0.10
C ARG A 151 -5.37 17.15 0.26
N GLN A 152 -6.57 16.59 0.14
CA GLN A 152 -6.74 15.14 0.09
C GLN A 152 -6.28 14.59 -1.25
N PHE A 153 -5.47 13.54 -1.21
CA PHE A 153 -5.03 12.78 -2.37
C PHE A 153 -5.53 11.35 -2.30
N ASN A 154 -6.35 10.95 -3.26
CA ASN A 154 -6.88 9.59 -3.32
C ASN A 154 -5.78 8.59 -3.68
N MET A 155 -5.61 7.59 -2.83
CA MET A 155 -4.57 6.57 -2.96
C MET A 155 -4.96 5.40 -3.86
N MET A 156 -6.18 5.36 -4.41
CA MET A 156 -6.57 4.34 -5.38
C MET A 156 -6.01 4.65 -6.77
N PHE A 157 -5.53 3.63 -7.46
CA PHE A 157 -5.19 3.77 -8.88
C PHE A 157 -6.46 3.70 -9.73
N GLY A 158 -6.83 4.83 -10.32
CA GLY A 158 -7.90 4.93 -11.31
C GLY A 158 -7.43 4.56 -12.72
N THR A 159 -8.30 3.91 -13.49
CA THR A 159 -8.17 3.68 -14.93
C THR A 159 -9.55 3.73 -15.57
N THR A 160 -9.65 3.66 -16.89
CA THR A 160 -10.92 3.52 -17.61
C THR A 160 -11.01 2.16 -18.30
N ILE A 161 -12.22 1.59 -18.35
CA ILE A 161 -12.55 0.44 -19.19
C ILE A 161 -13.38 0.94 -20.36
N GLY A 162 -12.91 0.67 -21.57
CA GLY A 162 -13.61 1.01 -22.81
C GLY A 162 -12.62 1.18 -23.96
N PRO A 163 -13.09 1.08 -25.22
CA PRO A 163 -12.23 1.22 -26.40
C PRO A 163 -11.72 2.65 -26.59
N VAL A 164 -12.40 3.64 -26.01
CA VAL A 164 -12.05 5.06 -26.09
C VAL A 164 -11.84 5.59 -24.68
N ALA A 165 -10.70 6.20 -24.42
CA ALA A 165 -10.32 6.66 -23.08
C ALA A 165 -11.28 7.73 -22.52
N GLU A 166 -11.84 8.57 -23.39
CA GLU A 166 -12.71 9.71 -23.04
C GLU A 166 -14.14 9.30 -22.68
N THR A 167 -14.64 8.19 -23.22
CA THR A 167 -15.99 7.66 -22.94
C THR A 167 -15.97 6.38 -22.10
N GLY A 168 -14.78 5.95 -21.68
CA GLY A 168 -14.58 4.77 -20.87
C GLY A 168 -15.22 4.89 -19.49
N THR A 169 -15.67 3.76 -18.96
CA THR A 169 -16.19 3.70 -17.60
C THR A 169 -15.01 3.80 -16.62
N PRO A 170 -14.98 4.78 -15.70
CA PRO A 170 -13.92 4.86 -14.69
C PRO A 170 -14.01 3.65 -13.78
N VAL A 171 -12.87 3.03 -13.49
CA VAL A 171 -12.70 1.90 -12.58
C VAL A 171 -11.41 2.05 -11.79
N TYR A 172 -11.27 1.28 -10.72
CA TYR A 172 -10.10 1.33 -9.85
C TYR A 172 -9.46 -0.04 -9.72
N LEU A 173 -8.13 -0.07 -9.64
CA LEU A 173 -7.42 -1.22 -9.10
C LEU A 173 -7.73 -1.30 -7.60
N ARG A 174 -8.17 -2.46 -7.13
CA ARG A 174 -8.57 -2.62 -5.73
C ARG A 174 -7.46 -2.23 -4.72
N PRO A 175 -7.76 -1.38 -3.71
CA PRO A 175 -6.81 -1.04 -2.65
C PRO A 175 -6.70 -2.11 -1.55
N GLU A 176 -7.62 -3.08 -1.57
CA GLU A 176 -7.69 -4.22 -0.65
C GLU A 176 -8.40 -5.42 -1.29
N THR A 177 -8.37 -6.58 -0.62
CA THR A 177 -9.04 -7.80 -1.10
C THR A 177 -10.44 -8.01 -0.54
N ALA A 178 -10.83 -7.32 0.54
CA ALA A 178 -12.02 -7.62 1.33
C ALA A 178 -13.33 -7.38 0.55
N GLN A 179 -13.43 -6.30 -0.23
CA GLN A 179 -14.65 -5.99 -0.99
C GLN A 179 -15.09 -7.13 -1.91
N GLY A 180 -14.15 -7.86 -2.49
CA GLY A 180 -14.44 -9.05 -3.31
C GLY A 180 -15.20 -10.14 -2.54
N ILE A 181 -14.88 -10.33 -1.27
CA ILE A 181 -15.57 -11.27 -0.37
C ILE A 181 -16.99 -10.76 -0.07
N PHE A 182 -17.12 -9.48 0.27
CA PHE A 182 -18.42 -8.90 0.65
C PHE A 182 -19.44 -8.97 -0.49
N VAL A 183 -19.04 -8.62 -1.71
CA VAL A 183 -19.96 -8.67 -2.87
C VAL A 183 -20.35 -10.11 -3.23
N GLN A 184 -19.47 -11.09 -2.95
CA GLN A 184 -19.74 -12.51 -3.21
C GLN A 184 -20.43 -13.24 -2.06
N TYR A 185 -20.70 -12.59 -0.92
CA TYR A 185 -21.26 -13.23 0.27
C TYR A 185 -22.50 -14.08 -0.02
N LYS A 186 -23.48 -13.54 -0.77
CA LYS A 186 -24.70 -14.27 -1.12
C LYS A 186 -24.42 -15.49 -2.02
N ASN A 187 -23.51 -15.34 -2.99
CA ASN A 187 -23.13 -16.44 -3.89
C ASN A 187 -22.44 -17.57 -3.12
N ILE A 188 -21.55 -17.25 -2.17
CA ILE A 188 -20.85 -18.21 -1.31
C ILE A 188 -21.85 -18.95 -0.41
N MET A 189 -22.75 -18.21 0.25
CA MET A 189 -23.80 -18.81 1.10
C MET A 189 -24.68 -19.79 0.32
N ALA A 190 -25.06 -19.43 -0.92
CA ALA A 190 -25.90 -20.27 -1.77
C ALA A 190 -25.18 -21.54 -2.27
N SER A 191 -23.90 -21.44 -2.64
CA SER A 191 -23.16 -22.55 -3.26
C SER A 191 -22.50 -23.49 -2.26
N SER A 192 -22.12 -22.99 -1.08
CA SER A 192 -21.20 -23.70 -0.17
C SER A 192 -21.87 -24.26 1.08
N ARG A 193 -23.18 -24.02 1.29
CA ARG A 193 -23.99 -24.52 2.42
C ARG A 193 -23.38 -24.30 3.81
N VAL A 194 -22.53 -23.29 3.94
CA VAL A 194 -21.92 -22.93 5.22
C VAL A 194 -22.93 -22.34 6.19
N LYS A 195 -22.70 -22.57 7.48
CA LYS A 195 -23.45 -21.97 8.58
C LYS A 195 -22.58 -20.94 9.27
N LEU A 196 -23.22 -19.89 9.79
CA LEU A 196 -22.51 -18.91 10.61
C LEU A 196 -22.09 -19.53 11.95
N PRO A 197 -20.91 -19.17 12.49
CA PRO A 197 -19.87 -18.35 11.83
C PRO A 197 -19.05 -19.16 10.81
N PHE A 198 -18.67 -18.52 9.71
CA PHE A 198 -17.65 -19.02 8.77
C PHE A 198 -16.82 -17.84 8.26
N GLY A 199 -15.65 -18.12 7.71
CA GLY A 199 -14.78 -17.14 7.08
C GLY A 199 -14.52 -17.44 5.61
N VAL A 200 -14.01 -16.42 4.91
CA VAL A 200 -13.60 -16.53 3.52
C VAL A 200 -12.16 -16.05 3.40
N GLY A 201 -11.29 -16.92 2.90
CA GLY A 201 -9.89 -16.60 2.62
C GLY A 201 -9.70 -16.18 1.17
N GLN A 202 -8.90 -15.14 0.95
CA GLN A 202 -8.47 -14.70 -0.38
C GLN A 202 -7.00 -14.30 -0.34
N ILE A 203 -6.21 -14.73 -1.33
CA ILE A 203 -4.85 -14.24 -1.56
C ILE A 203 -4.85 -13.53 -2.91
N GLY A 204 -4.46 -12.26 -2.93
CA GLY A 204 -4.44 -11.51 -4.18
C GLY A 204 -3.58 -10.26 -4.10
N LYS A 205 -3.40 -9.60 -5.25
CA LYS A 205 -2.77 -8.28 -5.34
C LYS A 205 -3.75 -7.19 -4.91
N ALA A 206 -3.21 -6.15 -4.29
CA ALA A 206 -3.88 -4.89 -3.98
C ALA A 206 -2.90 -3.75 -4.30
N PHE A 207 -3.42 -2.57 -4.62
CA PHE A 207 -2.64 -1.47 -5.16
C PHE A 207 -2.94 -0.19 -4.38
N ARG A 208 -1.88 0.49 -3.92
CA ARG A 208 -1.97 1.78 -3.23
C ARG A 208 -0.98 2.74 -3.89
N ASN A 209 -1.48 3.89 -4.30
CA ASN A 209 -0.73 4.95 -4.95
C ASN A 209 -0.04 5.80 -3.89
N GLU A 210 0.98 5.22 -3.26
CA GLU A 210 1.65 5.84 -2.12
C GLU A 210 2.43 7.09 -2.50
N ILE A 211 2.29 8.13 -1.69
CA ILE A 211 2.91 9.44 -1.91
C ILE A 211 4.42 9.38 -1.66
N THR A 212 4.83 8.63 -0.65
CA THR A 212 6.24 8.52 -0.26
C THR A 212 6.80 7.14 -0.60
N PRO A 213 8.04 7.06 -1.10
CA PRO A 213 8.71 5.78 -1.28
C PRO A 213 8.95 5.16 0.10
N GLY A 214 8.26 4.06 0.38
CA GLY A 214 8.39 3.34 1.63
C GLY A 214 9.71 2.56 1.72
N ASN A 215 9.92 1.90 2.86
CA ASN A 215 11.02 0.96 3.04
C ASN A 215 10.99 -0.17 1.99
N PHE A 216 12.16 -0.75 1.71
CA PHE A 216 12.31 -1.86 0.76
C PHE A 216 11.57 -3.11 1.25
N VAL A 217 10.52 -3.51 0.51
CA VAL A 217 9.62 -4.68 0.71
C VAL A 217 8.95 -4.81 2.08
#